data_AF-A0A9E0IW19-F1
#
_entry.id   AF-A0A9E0IW19-F1
#
_cell.length_a   1.000
_cell.length_b   1.000
_cell.length_c   1.000
_cell.angle_alpha   90.00
_cell.angle_beta   90.00
_cell.angle_gamma   90.00
#
_symmetry.space_group_name_H-M   'P 1'
#
loop_
_entity.id
_entity.type
_entity.pdbx_description
1 polymer ?
#
loop_
_entity_poly.entity_id
_entity_poly.type
_entity_poly.pdbx_seq_one_letter_code
_entity_poly.pdbx_strand_id
1 'polypeptide(L)'
;MSSPPNYLRVYRKKSGLVQEDIAYLLNLPDYSNISRYEKGQRSPTTELLLTYHHLFDVPIESFYEQESETIRFNLIQRTKDLIQELKKDNQITLKNTLRIKFLEQVIIRLTSIKP
;
A
#
# COMPACT_ATOMS: atom_id res chain seq x y z
N MET A 1 17.77 -16.95 -11.48
CA MET A 1 17.47 -15.55 -11.15
C MET A 1 16.62 -15.56 -9.88
N SER A 2 17.15 -15.05 -8.77
CA SER A 2 16.41 -14.96 -7.50
C SER A 2 15.30 -13.91 -7.67
N SER A 3 14.03 -14.32 -7.62
CA SER A 3 12.92 -13.37 -7.48
C SER A 3 13.19 -12.45 -6.29
N PRO A 4 12.83 -11.15 -6.39
CA PRO A 4 12.96 -10.24 -5.25
C PRO A 4 12.27 -10.86 -4.02
N PRO A 5 12.87 -10.70 -2.82
CA PRO A 5 12.33 -11.31 -1.61
C PRO A 5 10.91 -10.79 -1.37
N ASN A 6 9.94 -11.70 -1.35
CA ASN A 6 8.58 -11.35 -0.97
C ASN A 6 8.56 -10.93 0.50
N TYR A 7 8.18 -9.67 0.77
CA TYR A 7 8.16 -9.10 2.10
C TYR A 7 7.35 -9.94 3.11
N LEU A 8 6.26 -10.61 2.69
CA LEU A 8 5.51 -11.53 3.55
C LEU A 8 6.44 -12.64 4.09
N ARG A 9 7.18 -13.31 3.20
CA ARG A 9 8.11 -14.37 3.61
C ARG A 9 9.18 -13.84 4.55
N VAL A 10 9.66 -12.62 4.33
CA VAL A 10 10.69 -11.99 5.16
C VAL A 10 10.19 -11.77 6.58
N TYR A 11 9.03 -11.13 6.76
CA TYR A 11 8.48 -10.85 8.08
C TYR A 11 8.17 -12.13 8.86
N ARG A 12 7.52 -13.10 8.20
CA ARG A 12 7.22 -14.39 8.84
C ARG A 12 8.49 -15.14 9.25
N LYS A 13 9.54 -15.15 8.42
CA LYS A 13 10.79 -15.84 8.78
C LYS A 13 11.54 -15.14 9.92
N LYS A 14 11.46 -13.82 10.02
CA LYS A 14 12.06 -13.06 11.13
C LYS A 14 11.38 -13.33 12.48
N SER A 15 10.10 -13.68 12.49
CA SER A 15 9.36 -14.00 13.72
C SER A 15 9.53 -15.45 14.19
N GLY A 16 10.13 -16.33 13.38
CA GLY A 16 10.23 -17.76 13.66
C GLY A 16 9.00 -18.58 13.28
N LEU A 17 7.94 -17.94 12.77
CA LEU A 17 6.70 -18.63 12.39
C LEU A 17 6.89 -19.46 11.10
N VAL A 18 6.23 -20.62 11.05
CA VAL A 18 6.11 -21.45 9.85
C VAL A 18 4.86 -21.08 9.04
N GLN A 19 4.70 -21.64 7.83
CA GLN A 19 3.57 -21.26 6.96
C GLN A 19 2.24 -21.78 7.55
N GLU A 20 2.32 -22.89 8.26
CA GLU A 20 1.25 -23.56 8.99
C GLU A 20 0.70 -22.69 10.12
N ASP A 21 1.56 -21.95 10.85
CA ASP A 21 1.12 -21.02 11.89
C ASP A 21 0.24 -19.90 11.30
N ILE A 22 0.66 -19.36 10.15
CA ILE A 22 -0.11 -18.31 9.46
C ILE A 22 -1.44 -18.87 8.93
N ALA A 23 -1.42 -20.08 8.37
CA ALA A 23 -2.65 -20.74 7.90
C ALA A 23 -3.63 -20.96 9.06
N TYR A 24 -3.13 -21.40 10.22
CA TYR A 24 -3.92 -21.57 11.43
C TYR A 24 -4.54 -20.24 11.90
N LEU A 25 -3.75 -19.17 11.97
CA LEU A 25 -4.24 -17.83 12.38
C LEU A 25 -5.29 -17.25 11.43
N LEU A 26 -5.26 -17.64 10.14
CA LEU A 26 -6.24 -17.25 9.13
C LEU A 26 -7.41 -18.23 9.01
N ASN A 27 -7.50 -19.23 9.89
CA ASN A 27 -8.51 -20.28 9.83
C ASN A 27 -8.58 -20.96 8.44
N LEU A 28 -7.42 -21.18 7.82
CA LEU A 28 -7.28 -21.88 6.54
C LEU A 28 -7.07 -23.37 6.77
N PRO A 29 -7.58 -24.24 5.88
CA PRO A 29 -7.43 -25.69 6.02
C PRO A 29 -5.97 -26.15 5.89
N ASP A 30 -5.15 -25.43 5.11
CA ASP A 30 -3.73 -25.75 4.90
C ASP A 30 -2.90 -24.51 4.49
N TYR A 31 -1.59 -24.69 4.44
CA TYR A 31 -0.61 -23.62 4.17
C TYR A 31 -0.35 -23.37 2.67
N SER A 32 -0.98 -24.10 1.75
CA SER A 32 -0.71 -24.03 0.31
C SER A 32 -0.92 -22.62 -0.23
N ASN A 33 -1.94 -21.91 0.28
CA ASN A 33 -2.18 -20.52 -0.07
C ASN A 33 -1.03 -19.62 0.39
N ILE A 34 -0.56 -19.77 1.63
CA ILE A 34 0.59 -19.01 2.18
C ILE A 34 1.84 -19.24 1.33
N SER A 35 2.10 -20.49 0.94
CA SER A 35 3.22 -20.85 0.07
C SER A 35 3.13 -20.16 -1.30
N ARG A 36 1.95 -20.14 -1.93
CA ARG A 36 1.74 -19.46 -3.23
C ARG A 36 1.89 -17.95 -3.12
N TYR A 37 1.36 -17.33 -2.07
CA TYR A 37 1.50 -15.89 -1.82
C TYR A 37 2.97 -15.52 -1.67
N GLU A 38 3.71 -16.22 -0.82
CA GLU A 38 5.14 -15.94 -0.57
C GLU A 38 6.05 -16.20 -1.77
N LYS A 39 5.64 -17.07 -2.68
CA LYS A 39 6.34 -17.32 -3.95
C LYS A 39 5.95 -16.32 -5.05
N GLY A 40 5.00 -15.42 -4.80
CA GLY A 40 4.48 -14.50 -5.81
C GLY A 40 3.65 -15.20 -6.89
N GLN A 41 3.24 -16.45 -6.68
CA GLN A 41 2.41 -17.22 -7.62
C GLN A 41 0.93 -16.81 -7.55
N ARG A 42 0.56 -16.06 -6.51
CA ARG A 42 -0.78 -15.54 -6.28
C ARG A 42 -0.66 -14.21 -5.54
N SER A 43 -1.53 -13.25 -5.86
CA SER A 43 -1.61 -12.00 -5.12
C SER A 43 -2.21 -12.23 -3.73
N PRO A 44 -1.61 -11.67 -2.66
CA PRO A 44 -2.16 -11.70 -1.30
C PRO A 44 -3.59 -11.17 -1.23
N THR A 45 -4.42 -11.77 -0.37
CA THR A 45 -5.74 -11.23 -0.05
C THR A 45 -5.62 -10.07 0.95
N THR A 46 -6.63 -9.20 1.00
CA THR A 46 -6.72 -8.14 2.01
C THR A 46 -6.63 -8.69 3.44
N GLU A 47 -7.30 -9.82 3.71
CA GLU A 47 -7.29 -10.49 5.01
C GLU A 47 -5.87 -10.92 5.42
N LEU A 48 -5.09 -11.48 4.49
CA LEU A 48 -3.69 -11.85 4.74
C LEU A 48 -2.83 -10.62 5.04
N LEU A 49 -2.98 -9.55 4.26
CA LEU A 49 -2.20 -8.32 4.44
C LEU A 49 -2.52 -7.63 5.77
N LEU A 50 -3.80 -7.55 6.14
CA LEU A 50 -4.22 -7.00 7.43
C LEU A 50 -3.76 -7.88 8.60
N THR A 51 -3.79 -9.20 8.43
CA THR A 51 -3.24 -10.13 9.42
C THR A 51 -1.75 -9.88 9.63
N TYR A 52 -0.97 -9.72 8.55
CA TYR A 52 0.46 -9.43 8.65
C TYR A 52 0.74 -8.05 9.25
N HIS A 53 -0.06 -7.04 8.88
CA HIS A 53 0.01 -5.70 9.46
C HIS A 53 -0.12 -5.75 10.99
N HIS A 54 -1.15 -6.44 11.49
CA HIS A 54 -1.38 -6.56 12.94
C HIS A 54 -0.41 -7.50 13.64
N LEU A 55 -0.04 -8.62 13.00
CA LEU A 55 0.80 -9.66 13.61
C LEU A 55 2.26 -9.22 13.72
N PHE A 56 2.76 -8.44 12.76
CA PHE A 56 4.17 -8.03 12.69
C PHE A 56 4.39 -6.55 12.98
N ASP A 57 3.32 -5.81 13.31
CA ASP A 57 3.36 -4.36 13.57
C ASP A 57 4.07 -3.60 12.44
N VAL A 58 3.69 -3.91 11.19
CA VAL A 58 4.28 -3.31 10.00
C VAL A 58 3.23 -2.63 9.13
N PRO A 59 3.53 -1.48 8.52
CA PRO A 59 2.61 -0.83 7.60
C PRO A 59 2.29 -1.72 6.39
N ILE A 60 1.07 -1.60 5.84
CA ILE A 60 0.64 -2.41 4.69
C ILE A 60 1.49 -2.09 3.44
N GLU A 61 1.90 -0.83 3.30
CA GLU A 61 2.77 -0.37 2.22
C GLU A 61 4.15 -1.05 2.22
N SER A 62 4.60 -1.59 3.36
CA SER A 62 5.86 -2.34 3.43
C SER A 62 5.82 -3.63 2.61
N PHE A 63 4.65 -4.14 2.24
CA PHE A 63 4.52 -5.28 1.34
C PHE A 63 4.62 -4.90 -0.15
N TYR A 64 4.55 -3.60 -0.46
CA TYR A 64 4.42 -3.03 -1.79
C TYR A 64 5.24 -1.74 -1.93
N GLU A 65 6.46 -1.69 -1.35
CA GLU A 65 7.23 -0.45 -1.26
C GLU A 65 7.41 0.21 -2.63
N GLN A 66 7.83 -0.57 -3.63
CA GLN A 66 8.06 -0.05 -4.98
C GLN A 66 6.77 0.43 -5.66
N GLU A 67 5.67 -0.32 -5.52
CA GLU A 67 4.38 0.09 -6.05
C GLU A 67 3.84 1.32 -5.32
N SER A 68 4.00 1.39 -4.00
CA SER A 68 3.58 2.51 -3.15
C SER A 68 4.30 3.80 -3.56
N GLU A 69 5.61 3.73 -3.78
CA GLU A 69 6.41 4.85 -4.29
C GLU A 69 5.94 5.32 -5.67
N THR A 70 5.69 4.37 -6.57
CA THR A 70 5.17 4.66 -7.92
C THR A 70 3.79 5.31 -7.87
N ILE A 71 2.88 4.78 -7.03
CA ILE A 71 1.54 5.33 -6.81
C ILE A 71 1.65 6.74 -6.23
N ARG A 72 2.52 6.96 -5.24
CA ARG A 72 2.73 8.27 -4.61
C ARG A 72 3.18 9.31 -5.63
N PHE A 73 4.19 9.00 -6.45
CA PHE A 73 4.65 9.90 -7.50
C PHE A 73 3.54 10.27 -8.48
N ASN A 74 2.82 9.27 -9.00
CA ASN A 74 1.72 9.47 -9.95
C ASN A 74 0.56 10.26 -9.34
N LEU A 75 0.25 10.01 -8.06
CA LEU A 75 -0.80 10.73 -7.34
C LEU A 75 -0.45 12.20 -7.17
N ILE A 76 0.81 12.54 -6.86
CA ILE A 76 1.27 13.93 -6.78
C ILE A 76 1.05 14.66 -8.10
N GLN A 77 1.47 14.07 -9.23
CA GLN A 77 1.30 14.70 -10.55
C GLN A 77 -0.18 14.93 -10.88
N ARG A 78 -1.00 13.88 -10.79
CA ARG A 78 -2.44 13.98 -11.07
C ARG A 78 -3.17 14.97 -10.15
N THR A 79 -2.72 15.09 -8.91
CA THR A 79 -3.27 16.07 -7.95
C THR A 79 -2.95 17.51 -8.39
N LYS A 80 -1.73 17.77 -8.88
CA LYS A 80 -1.35 19.07 -9.44
C LYS A 80 -2.17 19.40 -10.69
N ASP A 81 -2.34 18.43 -11.59
CA ASP A 81 -3.12 18.60 -12.81
C ASP A 81 -4.57 18.95 -12.49
N LEU A 82 -5.19 18.23 -11.54
CA LEU A 82 -6.56 18.51 -11.11
C LEU A 82 -6.70 19.91 -10.48
N ILE A 83 -5.73 20.37 -9.70
CA ILE A 83 -5.75 21.75 -9.16
C ILE A 83 -5.74 22.76 -10.31
N GLN A 84 -4.92 22.55 -11.35
CA GLN A 84 -4.88 23.45 -12.50
C GLN A 84 -6.21 23.48 -13.24
N GLU A 85 -6.82 22.32 -13.50
CA GLU A 85 -8.13 22.25 -14.14
C GLU A 85 -9.21 22.97 -13.31
N LEU A 86 -9.22 22.81 -11.99
CA LEU A 86 -10.18 23.49 -11.11
C LEU A 86 -9.98 25.01 -11.02
N LYS A 87 -8.78 25.50 -11.34
CA LYS A 87 -8.45 26.94 -11.40
C LYS A 87 -8.83 27.56 -12.75
N LYS A 88 -9.06 26.76 -13.80
CA LYS A 88 -9.47 27.25 -15.13
C LYS A 88 -10.95 27.65 -15.20
N ASP A 89 -11.78 27.20 -14.25
CA ASP A 89 -13.16 27.66 -14.17
C ASP A 89 -13.20 29.17 -13.89
N ASN A 90 -13.74 29.96 -14.83
CA ASN A 90 -13.85 31.42 -14.76
C ASN A 90 -14.68 31.93 -13.56
N GLN A 91 -15.38 31.03 -12.86
CA GLN A 91 -16.03 31.30 -11.58
C GLN A 91 -15.47 30.35 -10.53
N ILE A 92 -14.57 30.84 -9.67
CA ILE A 92 -14.14 30.09 -8.49
C ILE A 92 -15.33 29.97 -7.56
N THR A 93 -15.98 28.81 -7.60
CA THR A 93 -17.04 28.46 -6.67
C THR A 93 -16.45 28.11 -5.29
N LEU A 94 -17.25 28.26 -4.24
CA LEU A 94 -16.89 27.76 -2.90
C LEU A 94 -16.53 26.27 -2.94
N LYS A 95 -17.23 25.49 -3.78
CA LYS A 95 -16.95 24.08 -4.02
C LYS A 95 -15.54 23.85 -4.56
N ASN A 96 -15.12 24.55 -5.62
CA ASN A 96 -13.79 24.39 -6.18
C ASN A 96 -12.71 24.89 -5.21
N THR A 97 -12.98 25.95 -4.44
CA THR A 97 -12.08 26.45 -3.40
C THR A 97 -11.78 25.38 -2.34
N LEU A 98 -12.82 24.72 -1.81
CA LEU A 98 -12.66 23.66 -0.80
C LEU A 98 -11.90 22.45 -1.36
N ARG A 99 -12.18 22.07 -2.61
CA ARG A 99 -11.47 20.97 -3.30
C ARG A 99 -10.00 21.28 -3.48
N ILE A 100 -9.67 22.47 -3.99
CA ILE A 100 -8.28 22.91 -4.18
C ILE A 100 -7.54 22.91 -2.85
N LYS A 101 -8.12 23.47 -1.78
CA LYS A 101 -7.52 23.49 -0.44
C LYS A 101 -7.19 22.08 0.06
N PHE A 102 -8.11 21.13 -0.09
CA PHE A 102 -7.85 19.74 0.28
C PHE A 102 -6.71 19.12 -0.54
N LEU A 103 -6.71 19.31 -1.87
CA LEU A 103 -5.68 18.77 -2.76
C LEU A 103 -4.29 19.38 -2.48
N GLU A 104 -4.21 20.66 -2.10
CA GLU A 104 -2.98 21.31 -1.66
C GLU A 104 -2.45 20.66 -0.37
N GLN A 105 -3.32 20.38 0.60
CA GLN A 105 -2.93 19.62 1.81
C GLN A 105 -2.46 18.19 1.50
N VAL A 106 -3.05 17.53 0.51
CA VAL A 106 -2.61 16.22 0.04
C VAL A 106 -1.19 16.29 -0.53
N ILE A 107 -0.90 17.27 -1.40
CA ILE A 107 0.46 17.46 -1.95
C ILE A 107 1.46 17.65 -0.81
N ILE A 108 1.18 18.56 0.13
CA ILE A 108 2.06 18.82 1.28
C ILE A 108 2.36 17.52 2.03
N ARG A 109 1.34 16.72 2.35
CA ARG A 109 1.52 15.43 3.04
C ARG A 109 2.37 14.46 2.22
N LEU A 110 2.07 14.29 0.94
CA LEU A 110 2.77 13.32 0.09
C LEU A 110 4.23 13.70 -0.21
N THR A 111 4.56 15.00 -0.21
CA THR A 111 5.95 15.47 -0.44
C THR A 111 6.75 15.62 0.86
N SER A 112 6.10 15.65 2.02
CA SER A 112 6.77 15.75 3.32
C SER A 112 7.17 14.39 3.91
N ILE A 113 6.67 13.30 3.34
CA ILE A 113 7.12 11.95 3.69
C ILE A 113 8.57 11.79 3.23
N LYS A 114 9.50 11.72 4.17
CA LYS A 114 10.88 11.29 3.89
C LYS A 114 10.90 9.77 3.68
N PRO A 115 11.71 9.27 2.73
CA PRO A 115 11.97 7.84 2.59
C PRO A 115 12.67 7.29 3.84
#